data_AF-A0A093TBG6-F1
#
_entry.id   AF-A0A093TBG6-F1
#
_cell.length_a   1.000
_cell.length_b   1.000
_cell.length_c   1.000
_cell.angle_alpha   90.00
_cell.angle_beta   90.00
_cell.angle_gamma   90.00
#
_symmetry.space_group_name_H-M   'P 1'
#
loop_
_entity.id
_entity.type
_entity.pdbx_description
1 polymer ?
#
loop_
_entity_poly.entity_id
_entity_poly.type
_entity_poly.pdbx_seq_one_letter_code
_entity_poly.pdbx_strand_id
1 'polypeptide(L)' 'MESQYLKRCLGSCLKKGLAEVVEHRPADPIEYLAHWIYNYRRILDEEKKVD' A
#
# COMPACT_ATOMS: atom_id res chain seq x y z
N MET A 1 3.66 19.26 10.83
CA MET A 1 3.08 19.89 9.63
C MET A 1 3.24 19.00 8.38
N GLU A 2 4.33 18.22 8.26
CA GLU A 2 4.51 17.27 7.13
C GLU A 2 4.09 15.83 7.44
N SER A 3 4.34 15.34 8.66
CA SER A 3 3.97 13.98 9.07
C SER A 3 2.46 13.71 9.00
N GLN A 4 1.63 14.70 9.37
CA GLN A 4 0.18 14.61 9.23
C GLN A 4 -0.27 14.56 7.77
N TYR A 5 0.40 15.32 6.88
CA TYR A 5 0.10 15.29 5.46
C TYR A 5 0.43 13.92 4.86
N LEU A 6 1.61 13.37 5.17
CA LEU A 6 2.00 12.02 4.76
C LEU A 6 1.05 10.96 5.31
N LYS A 7 0.68 11.06 6.58
CA LYS A 7 -0.28 10.13 7.19
C LYS A 7 -1.66 10.20 6.53
N ARG A 8 -2.13 11.40 6.15
CA ARG A 8 -3.41 11.57 5.46
C ARG A 8 -3.38 11.03 4.03
N CYS A 9 -2.33 11.32 3.27
CA CYS A 9 -2.26 10.96 1.86
C CYS A 9 -1.80 9.51 1.62
N LEU A 10 -0.88 9.00 2.45
CA LEU A 10 -0.21 7.72 2.24
C LEU A 10 -0.39 6.73 3.39
N GLY A 11 -0.96 7.14 4.52
CA GLY A 11 -1.03 6.28 5.71
C GLY A 11 -1.77 4.97 5.49
N SER A 12 -2.92 5.00 4.82
CA SER A 12 -3.70 3.79 4.50
C SER A 12 -2.99 2.91 3.47
N CYS A 13 -2.47 3.52 2.41
CA CYS A 13 -1.70 2.84 1.35
C CYS A 13 -0.48 2.11 1.93
N LEU A 14 0.37 2.83 2.66
CA LEU A 14 1.59 2.27 3.25
C LEU A 14 1.28 1.20 4.30
N LYS A 15 0.25 1.38 5.13
CA LYS A 15 -0.14 0.37 6.12
C LYS A 15 -0.49 -0.97 5.44
N LYS A 16 -1.28 -0.93 4.37
CA LYS A 16 -1.68 -2.13 3.62
C LYS A 16 -0.49 -2.74 2.86
N GLY A 17 0.27 -1.93 2.13
CA GLY A 17 1.43 -2.42 1.39
C GLY A 17 2.50 -3.04 2.31
N LEU A 18 2.72 -2.47 3.50
CA LEU A 18 3.63 -3.06 4.49
C LEU A 18 3.10 -4.37 5.06
N ALA A 19 1.78 -4.52 5.23
CA ALA A 19 1.19 -5.80 5.65
C ALA A 19 1.45 -6.89 4.61
N GLU A 20 1.24 -6.58 3.33
CA GLU A 20 1.48 -7.50 2.20
C GLU A 20 2.94 -7.94 2.09
N VAL A 21 3.89 -7.01 2.31
CA VAL A 21 5.32 -7.33 2.34
C VAL A 21 5.66 -8.29 3.49
N VAL A 22 5.10 -8.07 4.69
CA VAL A 22 5.35 -8.94 5.85
C VAL A 22 4.73 -10.32 5.66
N GLU A 23 3.57 -10.39 5.02
CA GLU A 23 2.85 -11.63 4.73
C GLU A 23 3.57 -12.48 3.66
N HIS A 24 3.95 -11.86 2.53
CA HIS A 24 4.55 -12.57 1.40
C HIS A 24 6.06 -12.79 1.54
N ARG A 25 6.75 -11.97 2.35
CA ARG A 25 8.21 -11.98 2.55
C ARG A 25 8.98 -12.11 1.23
N PRO A 26 8.76 -11.19 0.29
CA PRO A 26 9.44 -11.22 -1.00
C PRO A 26 10.96 -11.11 -0.81
N ALA A 27 11.71 -11.66 -1.76
CA ALA A 27 13.18 -11.58 -1.76
C ALA A 27 13.67 -10.12 -1.85
N ASP A 28 12.95 -9.27 -2.60
CA ASP A 28 13.13 -7.82 -2.61
C ASP A 28 11.87 -7.09 -2.09
N PRO A 29 11.85 -6.70 -0.81
CA PRO A 29 10.69 -6.03 -0.20
C PRO A 29 10.49 -4.60 -0.70
N ILE A 30 11.53 -3.92 -1.17
CA ILE A 30 11.42 -2.53 -1.64
C ILE A 30 10.80 -2.53 -3.04
N GLU A 31 11.29 -3.38 -3.94
CA GLU A 31 10.73 -3.52 -5.29
C GLU A 31 9.28 -4.01 -5.25
N TYR A 32 8.99 -5.02 -4.42
CA TYR A 32 7.63 -5.52 -4.23
C TYR A 32 6.69 -4.40 -3.74
N LEU A 33 7.10 -3.64 -2.73
CA LEU A 33 6.28 -2.54 -2.20
C LEU A 33 6.07 -1.45 -3.26
N ALA A 34 7.08 -1.13 -4.08
CA ALA A 34 6.95 -0.16 -5.16
C ALA A 34 5.90 -0.60 -6.19
N HIS A 35 5.95 -1.87 -6.63
CA HIS A 35 4.94 -2.43 -7.52
C HIS A 35 3.55 -2.47 -6.90
N TRP A 36 3.46 -2.76 -5.60
CA TRP A 36 2.20 -2.78 -4.88
C TRP A 36 1.57 -1.37 -4.83
N ILE A 37 2.35 -0.35 -4.45
CA ILE A 37 1.91 1.04 -4.40
C ILE A 37 1.50 1.54 -5.79
N TYR A 38 2.24 1.19 -6.84
CA TYR A 38 1.89 1.52 -8.22
C TYR A 38 0.51 1.00 -8.61
N ASN A 39 0.16 -0.20 -8.16
CA ASN A 39 -1.13 -0.83 -8.42
C ASN A 39 -2.23 -0.50 -7.40
N TYR A 40 -1.94 0.32 -6.38
CA TYR A 40 -2.84 0.57 -5.26
C TYR A 40 -4.21 1.12 -5.67
N ARG A 41 -4.25 1.96 -6.71
CA ARG A 41 -5.51 2.52 -7.22
C ARG A 41 -6.46 1.44 -7.72
N ARG A 42 -5.94 0.44 -8.42
CA ARG A 42 -6.72 -0.71 -8.90
C ARG A 42 -7.24 -1.55 -7.73
N ILE A 43 -6.40 -1.78 -6.72
CA ILE A 43 -6.78 -2.51 -5.50
C ILE A 43 -7.95 -1.79 -4.79
N LEU A 44 -7.89 -0.46 -4.64
CA LEU A 44 -8.99 0.31 -4.04
C LEU A 44 -10.30 0.20 -4.84
N ASP A 45 -10.22 0.19 -6.17
CA ASP A 45 -11.39 0.07 -7.02
C ASP A 45 -11.98 -1.35 -7.00
N GLU A 46 -11.16 -2.37 -6.72
CA GLU A 46 -11.60 -3.75 -6.49
C GLU A 46 -12.26 -3.90 -5.12
N GLU A 47 -11.68 -3.34 -4.05
CA GLU A 47 -12.26 -3.37 -2.70
C GLU A 47 -13.66 -2.73 -2.67
N LYS A 48 -13.86 -1.61 -3.37
CA LYS A 48 -15.15 -0.92 -3.46
C LYS A 48 -16.26 -1.68 -4.18
N LYS A 49 -15.92 -2.72 -4.96
CA LYS A 49 -16.91 -3.55 -5.67
C LYS A 49 -17.39 -4.72 -4.82
N VAL A 50 -16.73 -4.99 -3.70
CA VAL A 50 -17.02 -6.12 -2.81
C VAL A 50 -17.92 -5.69 -1.64
N ASP A 51 -18.10 -4.38 -1.41
CA ASP A 51 -19.12 -3.77 -0.55
C ASP A 51 -20.45 -3.55 -1.29
#